data_AF-A0A529HQT1-F1
#
_entry.id   AF-A0A529HQT1-F1
#
_cell.length_a   1.000
_cell.length_b   1.000
_cell.length_c   1.000
_cell.angle_alpha   90.00
_cell.angle_beta   90.00
_cell.angle_gamma   90.00
#
_symmetry.space_group_name_H-M   'P 1'
#
loop_
_entity.id
_entity.type
_entity.pdbx_description
1 polymer ?
#
loop_
_entity_poly.entity_id
_entity_poly.type
_entity_poly.pdbx_seq_one_letter_code
_entity_poly.pdbx_strand_id
1 'polypeptide(L)'
;DLFGALKAWLRREYGIVVKVLPVATMPNWRRRYDRHSQRLFLSERLSPFDQLREVAMEASLIRMTVAVAGEIQALKLTTDEARRLARFELGRYAAHALMMPYQAFHAAALRARYDIDVLRSRFGVSFEQAANRLTMLQRPGASGVPFFMLEVDNAGNRFRKAGSQGFPQSRFGGGCPKLPVHAAFTQPGQILVEAVEMPDGAEFLCIARTLEGPQGAFSERPRRTALLIGCDIGFRDEIVYGGALPGTASG
;
A
#
# COMPACT_ATOMS: atom_id res chain seq x y z
N ASP A 1 0.76 -15.49 14.85
CA ASP A 1 0.07 -14.19 14.73
C ASP A 1 1.08 -13.06 14.95
N LEU A 2 1.33 -12.23 13.94
CA LEU A 2 2.28 -11.10 14.02
C LEU A 2 1.76 -9.98 14.92
N PHE A 3 0.44 -9.76 14.98
CA PHE A 3 -0.14 -8.69 15.78
C PHE A 3 0.12 -8.90 17.28
N GLY A 4 -0.18 -10.11 17.77
CA GLY A 4 0.14 -10.52 19.14
C GLY A 4 1.64 -10.43 19.45
N ALA A 5 2.49 -10.87 18.52
CA ALA A 5 3.95 -10.82 18.69
C ALA A 5 4.48 -9.38 18.85
N LEU A 6 4.00 -8.45 18.01
CA LEU A 6 4.40 -7.04 18.10
C LEU A 6 3.89 -6.38 19.38
N LYS A 7 2.65 -6.68 19.81
CA LYS A 7 2.12 -6.20 21.09
C LYS A 7 2.95 -6.68 22.28
N ALA A 8 3.33 -7.97 22.28
CA ALA A 8 4.16 -8.55 23.33
C ALA A 8 5.57 -7.93 23.34
N TRP A 9 6.17 -7.74 22.16
CA TRP A 9 7.47 -7.10 22.01
C TRP A 9 7.46 -5.63 22.47
N LEU A 10 6.49 -4.82 22.01
CA LEU A 10 6.32 -3.43 22.44
C LEU A 10 6.17 -3.31 23.96
N ARG A 11 5.39 -4.21 24.57
CA ARG A 11 5.19 -4.22 26.02
C ARG A 11 6.46 -4.62 26.76
N ARG A 12 7.17 -5.65 26.31
CA ARG A 12 8.35 -6.18 26.99
C ARG A 12 9.55 -5.24 26.87
N GLU A 13 9.83 -4.73 25.68
CA GLU A 13 11.04 -3.93 25.42
C GLU A 13 10.85 -2.45 25.77
N TYR A 14 9.63 -1.92 25.65
CA TYR A 14 9.36 -0.48 25.78
C TYR A 14 8.25 -0.13 26.78
N GLY A 15 7.61 -1.11 27.41
CA GLY A 15 6.46 -0.85 28.30
C GLY A 15 5.19 -0.38 27.56
N ILE A 16 5.19 -0.39 26.22
CA ILE A 16 4.10 0.16 25.42
C ILE A 16 2.94 -0.82 25.33
N VAL A 17 1.75 -0.39 25.75
CA VAL A 17 0.51 -1.18 25.67
C VAL A 17 -0.35 -0.72 24.52
N VAL A 18 -0.68 -1.62 23.60
CA VAL A 18 -1.59 -1.35 22.49
C VAL A 18 -3.05 -1.54 22.92
N LYS A 19 -3.89 -0.54 22.66
CA LYS A 19 -5.33 -0.54 22.96
C LYS A 19 -6.12 -0.08 21.73
N VAL A 20 -7.15 -0.83 21.39
CA VAL A 20 -8.17 -0.38 20.44
C VAL A 20 -9.22 0.38 21.22
N LEU A 21 -9.56 1.58 20.80
CA LEU A 21 -10.55 2.44 21.45
C LEU A 21 -11.78 2.64 20.57
N PRO A 22 -12.95 2.87 21.21
CA PRO A 22 -14.17 3.17 20.49
C PRO A 22 -14.06 4.41 19.62
N VAL A 23 -14.84 4.45 18.54
CA VAL A 23 -14.97 5.59 17.62
C VAL A 23 -15.28 6.87 18.37
N ALA A 24 -16.17 6.82 19.37
CA ALA A 24 -16.55 7.98 20.17
C ALA A 24 -15.35 8.61 20.92
N THR A 25 -14.35 7.81 21.27
CA THR A 25 -13.12 8.27 21.96
C THR A 25 -12.03 8.70 20.97
N MET A 26 -12.04 8.18 19.75
CA MET A 26 -11.08 8.51 18.68
C MET A 26 -11.80 8.88 17.36
N PRO A 27 -12.54 10.01 17.31
CA PRO A 27 -13.37 10.34 16.14
C PRO A 27 -12.54 10.67 14.90
N ASN A 28 -11.38 11.35 15.08
CA ASN A 28 -10.55 11.83 13.97
C ASN A 28 -9.22 11.06 13.83
N TRP A 29 -8.79 10.35 14.88
CA TRP A 29 -7.44 9.80 14.97
C TRP A 29 -7.47 8.33 14.57
N ARG A 30 -6.67 7.93 13.58
CA ARG A 30 -6.46 6.50 13.28
C ARG A 30 -5.57 5.83 14.32
N ARG A 31 -4.54 6.55 14.78
CA ARG A 31 -3.54 6.10 15.74
C ARG A 31 -3.10 7.27 16.60
N ARG A 32 -2.89 7.05 17.90
CA ARG A 32 -2.32 8.03 18.82
C ARG A 32 -1.39 7.33 19.80
N TYR A 33 -0.13 7.74 19.84
CA TYR A 33 0.80 7.29 20.87
C TYR A 33 0.84 8.30 22.02
N ASP A 34 0.44 7.87 23.21
CA ASP A 34 0.56 8.64 24.45
C ASP A 34 1.83 8.22 25.20
N ARG A 35 2.81 9.13 25.22
CA ARG A 35 4.10 8.94 25.88
C ARG A 35 4.01 8.97 27.40
N HIS A 36 3.01 9.62 27.99
CA HIS A 36 2.88 9.69 29.44
C HIS A 36 2.38 8.36 30.00
N SER A 37 1.32 7.79 29.41
CA SER A 37 0.78 6.49 29.83
C SER A 37 1.42 5.28 29.16
N GLN A 38 2.37 5.48 28.23
CA GLN A 38 2.99 4.44 27.41
C GLN A 38 1.94 3.58 26.67
N ARG A 39 0.96 4.23 26.05
CA ARG A 39 -0.14 3.56 25.35
C ARG A 39 -0.21 3.95 23.90
N LEU A 40 -0.26 2.94 23.04
CA LEU A 40 -0.57 3.11 21.63
C LEU A 40 -2.06 2.85 21.43
N PHE A 41 -2.81 3.91 21.18
CA PHE A 41 -4.24 3.85 20.89
C PHE A 41 -4.48 3.72 19.39
N LEU A 42 -5.34 2.79 19.01
CA LEU A 42 -5.81 2.57 17.64
C LEU A 42 -7.33 2.78 17.60
N SER A 43 -7.81 3.36 16.52
CA SER A 43 -9.26 3.47 16.29
C SER A 43 -9.85 2.13 15.91
N GLU A 44 -10.99 1.76 16.49
CA GLU A 44 -11.74 0.56 16.10
C GLU A 44 -12.27 0.62 14.65
N ARG A 45 -12.29 1.80 14.01
CA ARG A 45 -12.63 1.93 12.58
C ARG A 45 -11.63 1.25 11.65
N LEU A 46 -10.40 1.06 12.12
CA LEU A 46 -9.36 0.42 11.34
C LEU A 46 -9.69 -1.06 11.17
N SER A 47 -9.58 -1.54 9.93
CA SER A 47 -9.59 -2.98 9.68
C SER A 47 -8.50 -3.68 10.50
N PRO A 48 -8.62 -4.98 10.81
CA PRO A 48 -7.55 -5.72 11.48
C PRO A 48 -6.19 -5.60 10.76
N PHE A 49 -6.21 -5.55 9.42
CA PHE A 49 -5.00 -5.34 8.60
C PHE A 49 -4.38 -3.97 8.80
N ASP A 50 -5.19 -2.93 8.93
CA ASP A 50 -4.69 -1.57 9.21
C ASP A 50 -4.21 -1.42 10.64
N GLN A 51 -4.91 -2.01 11.62
CA GLN A 51 -4.44 -2.04 13.00
C GLN A 51 -3.06 -2.69 13.09
N LEU A 52 -2.85 -3.83 12.40
CA LEU A 52 -1.55 -4.47 12.31
C LEU A 52 -0.50 -3.56 11.69
N ARG A 53 -0.81 -2.91 10.56
CA ARG A 53 0.12 -1.97 9.91
C ARG A 53 0.50 -0.80 10.81
N GLU A 54 -0.46 -0.23 11.54
CA GLU A 54 -0.21 0.87 12.48
C GLU A 54 0.70 0.48 13.65
N VAL A 55 0.55 -0.75 14.17
CA VAL A 55 1.42 -1.31 15.22
C VAL A 55 2.80 -1.65 14.66
N ALA A 56 2.86 -2.29 13.48
CA ALA A 56 4.12 -2.60 12.80
C ALA A 56 4.92 -1.35 12.49
N MET A 57 4.25 -0.28 12.02
CA MET A 57 4.86 1.01 11.77
C MET A 57 5.45 1.63 13.04
N GLU A 58 4.73 1.59 14.16
CA GLU A 58 5.27 2.10 15.43
C GLU A 58 6.47 1.29 15.89
N ALA A 59 6.39 -0.04 15.84
CA ALA A 59 7.48 -0.92 16.19
C ALA A 59 8.73 -0.68 15.33
N SER A 60 8.54 -0.54 14.02
CA SER A 60 9.63 -0.21 13.07
C SER A 60 10.25 1.15 13.36
N LEU A 61 9.44 2.19 13.58
CA LEU A 61 9.95 3.54 13.85
C LEU A 61 10.74 3.60 15.15
N ILE A 62 10.30 2.92 16.21
CA ILE A 62 11.03 2.83 17.47
C ILE A 62 12.35 2.08 17.26
N ARG A 63 12.29 0.87 16.69
CA ARG A 63 13.47 0.01 16.53
C ARG A 63 14.51 0.59 15.58
N MET A 64 14.07 1.24 14.51
CA MET A 64 14.91 1.70 13.40
C MET A 64 15.17 3.21 13.46
N THR A 65 15.06 3.83 14.64
CA THR A 65 15.19 5.29 14.82
C THR A 65 16.42 5.86 14.11
N VAL A 66 17.60 5.23 14.30
CA VAL A 66 18.87 5.68 13.70
C VAL A 66 18.87 5.53 12.19
N ALA A 67 18.46 4.37 11.67
CA ALA A 67 18.42 4.11 10.23
C ALA A 67 17.44 5.07 9.52
N VAL A 68 16.23 5.23 10.06
CA VAL A 68 15.22 6.15 9.51
C VAL A 68 15.71 7.59 9.54
N ALA A 69 16.40 8.03 10.60
CA ALA A 69 17.00 9.36 10.65
C ALA A 69 18.08 9.56 9.59
N GLY A 70 18.93 8.56 9.35
CA GLY A 70 19.94 8.57 8.30
C GLY A 70 19.33 8.73 6.90
N GLU A 71 18.30 7.94 6.58
CA GLU A 71 17.59 8.03 5.30
C GLU A 71 16.93 9.41 5.10
N ILE A 72 16.27 9.96 6.13
CA ILE A 72 15.67 11.30 6.04
C ILE A 72 16.73 12.37 5.79
N GLN A 73 17.89 12.26 6.43
CA GLN A 73 19.00 13.19 6.22
C GLN A 73 19.54 13.11 4.79
N ALA A 74 19.64 11.90 4.22
CA ALA A 74 20.09 11.68 2.85
C ALA A 74 19.16 12.31 1.79
N LEU A 75 17.86 12.43 2.09
CA LEU A 75 16.87 13.08 1.20
C LEU A 75 17.04 14.61 1.10
N LYS A 76 17.85 15.25 1.95
CA LYS A 76 18.13 16.70 1.92
C LYS A 76 16.87 17.59 1.93
N LEU A 77 15.84 17.18 2.67
CA LEU A 77 14.56 17.90 2.73
C LEU A 77 14.69 19.22 3.50
N THR A 78 14.13 20.29 2.92
CA THR A 78 14.30 21.68 3.38
C THR A 78 13.34 22.10 4.50
N THR A 79 12.20 21.44 4.64
CA THR A 79 11.17 21.79 5.64
C THR A 79 10.96 20.69 6.66
N ASP A 80 10.61 21.07 7.89
CA ASP A 80 10.29 20.10 8.94
C ASP A 80 9.05 19.26 8.62
N GLU A 81 8.10 19.85 7.89
CA GLU A 81 6.93 19.11 7.41
C GLU A 81 7.31 18.01 6.43
N ALA A 82 8.19 18.31 5.45
CA ALA A 82 8.68 17.29 4.52
C ALA A 82 9.41 16.17 5.27
N ARG A 83 10.23 16.49 6.29
CA ARG A 83 10.91 15.48 7.12
C ARG A 83 9.93 14.64 7.94
N ARG A 84 8.85 15.22 8.46
CA ARG A 84 7.78 14.50 9.16
C ARG A 84 7.06 13.53 8.22
N LEU A 85 6.71 13.97 7.02
CA LEU A 85 6.10 13.13 5.99
C LEU A 85 7.04 12.00 5.55
N ALA A 86 8.33 12.29 5.33
CA ALA A 86 9.32 11.26 4.99
C ALA A 86 9.46 10.20 6.10
N ARG A 87 9.47 10.61 7.38
CA ARG A 87 9.47 9.66 8.50
C ARG A 87 8.23 8.77 8.48
N PHE A 88 7.06 9.36 8.24
CA PHE A 88 5.81 8.60 8.14
C PHE A 88 5.89 7.58 6.99
N GLU A 89 6.36 7.99 5.83
CA GLU A 89 6.49 7.14 4.64
C GLU A 89 7.51 6.01 4.82
N LEU A 90 8.68 6.30 5.39
CA LEU A 90 9.69 5.28 5.71
C LEU A 90 9.19 4.30 6.77
N GLY A 91 8.46 4.78 7.78
CA GLY A 91 7.82 3.92 8.78
C GLY A 91 6.79 2.98 8.13
N ARG A 92 5.99 3.49 7.20
CA ARG A 92 5.02 2.69 6.43
C ARG A 92 5.71 1.66 5.53
N TYR A 93 6.79 2.05 4.85
CA TYR A 93 7.63 1.14 4.07
C TYR A 93 8.19 0.01 4.95
N ALA A 94 8.77 0.36 6.10
CA ALA A 94 9.33 -0.61 7.05
C ALA A 94 8.26 -1.55 7.62
N ALA A 95 7.06 -1.04 7.92
CA ALA A 95 5.93 -1.85 8.35
C ALA A 95 5.53 -2.90 7.31
N HIS A 96 5.40 -2.50 6.04
CA HIS A 96 5.12 -3.44 4.96
C HIS A 96 6.23 -4.48 4.78
N ALA A 97 7.50 -4.08 4.88
CA ALA A 97 8.63 -5.01 4.81
C ALA A 97 8.67 -6.00 5.98
N LEU A 98 8.22 -5.59 7.17
CA LEU A 98 8.09 -6.45 8.35
C LEU A 98 6.91 -7.42 8.23
N MET A 99 5.75 -6.93 7.78
CA MET A 99 4.54 -7.74 7.56
C MET A 99 4.70 -8.72 6.40
N MET A 100 5.45 -8.33 5.37
CA MET A 100 5.69 -9.09 4.15
C MET A 100 7.21 -9.17 3.88
N PRO A 101 7.92 -10.09 4.57
CA PRO A 101 9.36 -10.25 4.43
C PRO A 101 9.77 -10.49 2.97
N TYR A 102 10.83 -9.80 2.53
CA TYR A 102 11.17 -9.68 1.10
C TYR A 102 11.23 -11.03 0.37
N GLN A 103 12.08 -11.96 0.83
CA GLN A 103 12.27 -13.24 0.14
C GLN A 103 10.97 -14.07 0.10
N ALA A 104 10.25 -14.12 1.22
CA ALA A 104 9.01 -14.88 1.32
C ALA A 104 7.93 -14.30 0.39
N PHE A 105 7.75 -12.99 0.40
CA PHE A 105 6.78 -12.29 -0.43
C PHE A 105 7.15 -12.35 -1.91
N HIS A 106 8.41 -12.10 -2.27
CA HIS A 106 8.90 -12.19 -3.64
C HIS A 106 8.70 -13.59 -4.24
N ALA A 107 9.10 -14.64 -3.51
CA ALA A 107 8.92 -16.02 -3.97
C ALA A 107 7.43 -16.39 -4.10
N ALA A 108 6.57 -15.89 -3.21
CA ALA A 108 5.13 -16.09 -3.32
C ALA A 108 4.55 -15.34 -4.53
N ALA A 109 5.00 -14.12 -4.80
CA ALA A 109 4.56 -13.31 -5.92
C ALA A 109 4.89 -13.97 -7.25
N LEU A 110 6.12 -14.46 -7.42
CA LEU A 110 6.51 -15.19 -8.63
C LEU A 110 5.67 -16.47 -8.83
N ARG A 111 5.53 -17.29 -7.78
CA ARG A 111 4.74 -18.54 -7.88
C ARG A 111 3.26 -18.31 -8.19
N ALA A 112 2.69 -17.23 -7.67
CA ALA A 112 1.30 -16.86 -7.90
C ALA A 112 1.11 -15.99 -9.16
N ARG A 113 2.17 -15.78 -9.96
CA ARG A 113 2.16 -14.86 -11.11
C ARG A 113 1.55 -13.50 -10.75
N TYR A 114 1.97 -12.97 -9.61
CA TYR A 114 1.56 -11.67 -9.08
C TYR A 114 0.05 -11.51 -8.78
N ASP A 115 -0.68 -12.61 -8.57
CA ASP A 115 -2.06 -12.56 -8.10
C ASP A 115 -2.15 -11.89 -6.70
N ILE A 116 -2.71 -10.68 -6.67
CA ILE A 116 -2.80 -9.84 -5.47
C ILE A 116 -3.76 -10.44 -4.44
N ASP A 117 -4.81 -11.12 -4.88
CA ASP A 117 -5.78 -11.75 -3.97
C ASP A 117 -5.19 -13.00 -3.31
N VAL A 118 -4.41 -13.79 -4.05
CA VAL A 118 -3.64 -14.91 -3.48
C VAL A 118 -2.59 -14.39 -2.49
N LEU A 119 -1.88 -13.30 -2.84
CA LEU A 119 -0.87 -12.71 -1.96
C LEU A 119 -1.47 -12.13 -0.68
N ARG A 120 -2.55 -11.35 -0.78
CA ARG A 120 -3.17 -10.73 0.39
C ARG A 120 -3.69 -11.78 1.38
N SER A 121 -4.26 -12.88 0.86
CA SER A 121 -4.71 -14.01 1.68
C SER A 121 -3.55 -14.70 2.38
N ARG A 122 -2.48 -15.01 1.64
CA ARG A 122 -1.30 -15.71 2.16
C ARG A 122 -0.57 -14.95 3.28
N PHE A 123 -0.50 -13.64 3.17
CA PHE A 123 0.19 -12.79 4.17
C PHE A 123 -0.74 -12.17 5.21
N GLY A 124 -2.06 -12.39 5.10
CA GLY A 124 -3.04 -11.81 6.02
C GLY A 124 -3.00 -10.28 6.00
N VAL A 125 -3.02 -9.68 4.81
CA VAL A 125 -2.94 -8.23 4.58
C VAL A 125 -4.10 -7.77 3.67
N SER A 126 -4.31 -6.45 3.56
CA SER A 126 -5.30 -5.92 2.62
C SER A 126 -4.79 -5.92 1.17
N PHE A 127 -5.70 -5.73 0.21
CA PHE A 127 -5.34 -5.61 -1.22
C PHE A 127 -4.36 -4.46 -1.45
N GLU A 128 -4.60 -3.30 -0.82
CA GLU A 128 -3.71 -2.14 -0.90
C GLU A 128 -2.30 -2.46 -0.39
N GLN A 129 -2.22 -3.14 0.75
CA GLN A 129 -0.92 -3.44 1.37
C GLN A 129 -0.11 -4.41 0.50
N ALA A 130 -0.76 -5.43 -0.07
CA ALA A 130 -0.11 -6.37 -0.99
C ALA A 130 0.34 -5.68 -2.29
N ALA A 131 -0.54 -4.87 -2.90
CA ALA A 131 -0.22 -4.11 -4.11
C ALA A 131 0.93 -3.11 -3.89
N ASN A 132 0.90 -2.38 -2.77
CA ASN A 132 1.96 -1.46 -2.38
C ASN A 132 3.29 -2.21 -2.17
N ARG A 133 3.26 -3.40 -1.56
CA ARG A 133 4.46 -4.24 -1.40
C ARG A 133 5.05 -4.68 -2.74
N LEU A 134 4.23 -4.96 -3.75
CA LEU A 134 4.72 -5.28 -5.10
C LEU A 134 5.55 -4.14 -5.71
N THR A 135 5.21 -2.88 -5.44
CA THR A 135 6.00 -1.72 -5.90
C THR A 135 7.36 -1.58 -5.20
N MET A 136 7.69 -2.43 -4.21
CA MET A 136 8.93 -2.35 -3.43
C MET A 136 9.95 -3.45 -3.76
N LEU A 137 9.66 -4.33 -4.73
CA LEU A 137 10.46 -5.53 -4.99
C LEU A 137 11.62 -5.27 -5.94
N GLN A 138 12.56 -4.40 -5.57
CA GLN A 138 13.73 -4.00 -6.39
C GLN A 138 15.08 -4.24 -5.69
N ARG A 139 15.18 -5.26 -4.84
CA ARG A 139 16.46 -5.65 -4.23
C ARG A 139 17.38 -6.21 -5.33
N PRO A 140 18.63 -5.71 -5.47
CA PRO A 140 19.59 -6.24 -6.43
C PRO A 140 19.75 -7.77 -6.32
N GLY A 141 19.74 -8.46 -7.47
CA GLY A 141 19.81 -9.92 -7.56
C GLY A 141 18.49 -10.67 -7.26
N ALA A 142 17.43 -9.96 -6.87
CA ALA A 142 16.11 -10.53 -6.62
C ALA A 142 14.99 -9.52 -6.93
N SER A 143 15.10 -8.83 -8.07
CA SER A 143 14.10 -7.86 -8.53
C SER A 143 12.88 -8.60 -9.11
N GLY A 144 11.69 -8.10 -8.77
CA GLY A 144 10.45 -8.49 -9.44
C GLY A 144 10.04 -7.47 -10.50
N VAL A 145 8.87 -7.70 -11.09
CA VAL A 145 8.23 -6.76 -12.04
C VAL A 145 8.18 -5.34 -11.44
N PRO A 146 8.60 -4.30 -12.21
CA PRO A 146 8.63 -2.92 -11.74
C PRO A 146 7.24 -2.28 -11.75
N PHE A 147 6.41 -2.63 -10.77
CA PHE A 147 5.08 -2.04 -10.60
C PHE A 147 5.13 -0.58 -10.11
N PHE A 148 4.17 0.20 -10.58
CA PHE A 148 3.77 1.49 -10.02
C PHE A 148 2.31 1.45 -9.56
N MET A 149 1.91 2.40 -8.73
CA MET A 149 0.55 2.51 -8.25
C MET A 149 0.06 3.95 -8.13
N LEU A 150 -1.26 4.12 -8.26
CA LEU A 150 -1.99 5.35 -8.10
C LEU A 150 -3.25 5.08 -7.27
N GLU A 151 -3.46 5.85 -6.22
CA GLU A 151 -4.71 5.83 -5.44
C GLU A 151 -5.49 7.12 -5.67
N VAL A 152 -6.79 7.00 -6.00
CA VAL A 152 -7.69 8.12 -6.26
C VAL A 152 -9.01 8.00 -5.50
N ASP A 153 -9.73 9.10 -5.28
CA ASP A 153 -11.16 9.05 -4.93
C ASP A 153 -12.06 9.12 -6.17
N ASN A 154 -13.36 9.02 -5.92
CA ASN A 154 -14.39 9.09 -6.96
C ASN A 154 -14.47 10.45 -7.67
N ALA A 155 -13.92 11.52 -7.08
CA ALA A 155 -13.81 12.83 -7.72
C ALA A 155 -12.53 12.97 -8.57
N GLY A 156 -11.66 11.96 -8.57
CA GLY A 156 -10.38 11.96 -9.27
C GLY A 156 -9.25 12.64 -8.50
N ASN A 157 -9.45 12.98 -7.22
CA ASN A 157 -8.36 13.47 -6.38
C ASN A 157 -7.35 12.34 -6.16
N ARG A 158 -6.07 12.65 -6.36
CA ARG A 158 -4.99 11.68 -6.27
C ARG A 158 -4.36 11.74 -4.89
N PHE A 159 -4.49 10.66 -4.12
CA PHE A 159 -4.01 10.58 -2.73
C PHE A 159 -2.59 10.07 -2.64
N ARG A 160 -2.24 9.10 -3.49
CA ARG A 160 -0.94 8.46 -3.43
C ARG A 160 -0.46 8.05 -4.81
N LYS A 161 0.84 8.23 -5.02
CA LYS A 161 1.60 7.69 -6.14
C LYS A 161 2.82 6.99 -5.58
N ALA A 162 3.12 5.80 -6.08
CA ALA A 162 4.34 5.09 -5.74
C ALA A 162 4.79 4.24 -6.94
N GLY A 163 6.03 3.79 -6.92
CA GLY A 163 6.55 2.88 -7.92
C GLY A 163 7.95 2.43 -7.60
N SER A 164 8.28 1.24 -8.08
CA SER A 164 9.59 0.59 -7.94
C SER A 164 10.74 1.47 -8.41
N GLN A 165 10.51 2.22 -9.50
CA GLN A 165 11.44 3.18 -10.10
C GLN A 165 10.90 4.62 -9.99
N GLY A 166 9.98 4.86 -9.07
CA GLY A 166 9.14 6.05 -9.04
C GLY A 166 7.90 5.91 -9.92
N PHE A 167 6.91 6.78 -9.69
CA PHE A 167 5.71 6.81 -10.52
C PHE A 167 6.03 7.42 -11.90
N PRO A 168 5.64 6.79 -13.02
CA PRO A 168 5.96 7.25 -14.37
C PRO A 168 5.14 8.51 -14.76
N GLN A 169 5.44 9.65 -14.14
CA GLN A 169 4.64 10.88 -14.28
C GLN A 169 4.65 11.44 -15.71
N SER A 170 5.77 11.33 -16.42
CA SER A 170 5.91 11.83 -17.80
C SER A 170 5.24 10.90 -18.82
N ARG A 171 5.42 9.58 -18.69
CA ARG A 171 4.89 8.59 -19.64
C ARG A 171 3.42 8.26 -19.38
N PHE A 172 3.04 7.97 -18.14
CA PHE A 172 1.69 7.52 -17.79
C PHE A 172 0.76 8.67 -17.36
N GLY A 173 1.30 9.64 -16.61
CA GLY A 173 0.54 10.79 -16.11
C GLY A 173 -0.46 10.44 -14.98
N GLY A 174 -1.44 9.58 -15.26
CA GLY A 174 -2.47 9.12 -14.33
C GLY A 174 -3.63 10.10 -14.13
N GLY A 175 -3.91 10.96 -15.11
CA GLY A 175 -4.99 11.96 -15.06
C GLY A 175 -6.13 11.73 -16.07
N CYS A 176 -6.02 10.72 -16.92
CA CYS A 176 -7.05 10.43 -17.93
C CYS A 176 -8.27 9.77 -17.27
N PRO A 177 -9.48 10.33 -17.40
CA PRO A 177 -10.69 9.76 -16.79
C PRO A 177 -11.09 8.41 -17.40
N LYS A 178 -10.52 8.03 -18.56
CA LYS A 178 -10.70 6.71 -19.17
C LYS A 178 -9.92 5.60 -18.49
N LEU A 179 -9.00 5.92 -17.56
CA LEU A 179 -8.25 4.89 -16.85
C LEU A 179 -9.18 3.99 -16.03
N PRO A 180 -8.89 2.68 -15.93
CA PRO A 180 -9.76 1.70 -15.27
C PRO A 180 -10.02 2.03 -13.79
N VAL A 181 -9.14 2.82 -13.16
CA VAL A 181 -9.30 3.27 -11.77
C VAL A 181 -10.57 4.08 -11.53
N HIS A 182 -11.04 4.82 -12.52
CA HIS A 182 -12.28 5.58 -12.44
C HIS A 182 -13.50 4.68 -12.66
N ALA A 183 -13.40 3.74 -13.61
CA ALA A 183 -14.45 2.75 -13.84
C ALA A 183 -14.65 1.82 -12.63
N ALA A 184 -13.61 1.57 -11.83
CA ALA A 184 -13.66 0.69 -10.66
C ALA A 184 -14.75 1.09 -9.64
N PHE A 185 -15.09 2.38 -9.53
CA PHE A 185 -16.16 2.82 -8.62
C PHE A 185 -17.56 2.33 -9.02
N THR A 186 -17.77 1.97 -10.29
CA THR A 186 -19.04 1.40 -10.77
C THR A 186 -19.21 -0.07 -10.36
N GLN A 187 -18.11 -0.78 -10.10
CA GLN A 187 -18.08 -2.20 -9.74
C GLN A 187 -17.20 -2.40 -8.49
N PRO A 188 -17.68 -1.97 -7.29
CA PRO A 188 -16.86 -2.02 -6.09
C PRO A 188 -16.38 -3.42 -5.74
N GLY A 189 -15.09 -3.56 -5.44
CA GLY A 189 -14.45 -4.80 -5.03
C GLY A 189 -14.04 -5.72 -6.19
N GLN A 190 -14.52 -5.47 -7.40
CA GLN A 190 -14.14 -6.20 -8.60
C GLN A 190 -12.79 -5.68 -9.14
N ILE A 191 -11.98 -6.60 -9.63
CA ILE A 191 -10.73 -6.28 -10.32
C ILE A 191 -11.04 -6.00 -11.79
N LEU A 192 -10.67 -4.81 -12.26
CA LEU A 192 -10.67 -4.43 -13.66
C LEU A 192 -9.25 -4.52 -14.20
N VAL A 193 -9.10 -5.04 -15.42
CA VAL A 193 -7.80 -5.20 -16.08
C VAL A 193 -7.89 -4.61 -17.47
N GLU A 194 -6.99 -3.70 -17.80
CA GLU A 194 -6.94 -3.04 -19.11
C GLU A 194 -5.50 -2.85 -19.60
N ALA A 195 -5.33 -2.91 -20.92
CA ALA A 195 -4.14 -2.41 -21.59
C ALA A 195 -4.34 -0.92 -21.87
N VAL A 196 -3.44 -0.09 -21.35
CA VAL A 196 -3.49 1.37 -21.50
C VAL A 196 -2.37 1.81 -22.43
N GLU A 197 -2.74 2.30 -23.61
CA GLU A 197 -1.82 2.95 -24.55
C GLU A 197 -1.82 4.46 -24.31
N MET A 198 -0.63 5.02 -24.15
CA MET A 198 -0.40 6.45 -23.98
C MET A 198 -0.18 7.13 -25.35
N PRO A 199 -0.36 8.46 -25.47
CA PRO A 199 -0.20 9.16 -26.75
C PRO A 199 1.18 9.03 -27.41
N ASP A 200 2.21 8.66 -26.64
CA ASP A 200 3.57 8.39 -27.11
C ASP A 200 3.79 6.93 -27.53
N GLY A 201 2.74 6.10 -27.56
CA GLY A 201 2.77 4.68 -27.88
C GLY A 201 3.22 3.78 -26.73
N ALA A 202 3.47 4.32 -25.53
CA ALA A 202 3.80 3.50 -24.37
C ALA A 202 2.58 2.71 -23.90
N GLU A 203 2.72 1.40 -23.76
CA GLU A 203 1.65 0.51 -23.32
C GLU A 203 1.88 -0.03 -21.90
N PHE A 204 0.82 -0.06 -21.10
CA PHE A 204 0.84 -0.50 -19.71
C PHE A 204 -0.26 -1.52 -19.43
N LEU A 205 0.09 -2.61 -18.74
CA LEU A 205 -0.92 -3.45 -18.09
C LEU A 205 -1.37 -2.75 -16.81
N CYS A 206 -2.65 -2.41 -16.72
CA CYS A 206 -3.25 -1.76 -15.57
C CYS A 206 -4.28 -2.66 -14.89
N ILE A 207 -4.18 -2.78 -13.57
CA ILE A 207 -5.15 -3.47 -12.72
C ILE A 207 -5.75 -2.44 -11.77
N ALA A 208 -7.08 -2.37 -11.69
CA ALA A 208 -7.79 -1.43 -10.84
C ALA A 208 -8.84 -2.11 -9.95
N ARG A 209 -8.96 -1.65 -8.71
CA ARG A 209 -9.96 -2.13 -7.74
C ARG A 209 -10.27 -1.04 -6.71
N THR A 210 -11.52 -0.93 -6.26
CA THR A 210 -11.84 -0.08 -5.11
C THR A 210 -11.23 -0.64 -3.82
N LEU A 211 -10.80 0.24 -2.93
CA LEU A 211 -10.34 -0.11 -1.59
C LEU A 211 -11.43 0.08 -0.56
N GLU A 212 -11.51 -0.87 0.36
CA GLU A 212 -12.31 -0.74 1.56
C GLU A 212 -11.62 0.26 2.51
N GLY A 213 -12.21 1.45 2.67
CA GLY A 213 -11.74 2.45 3.64
C GLY A 213 -12.05 2.05 5.09
N PRO A 214 -11.68 2.89 6.08
CA PRO A 214 -12.06 2.69 7.47
C PRO A 214 -13.58 2.50 7.61
N GLN A 215 -13.98 1.61 8.51
CA GLN A 215 -15.39 1.34 8.77
C GLN A 215 -16.03 2.60 9.37
N GLY A 216 -17.11 3.06 8.74
CA GLY A 216 -17.93 4.17 9.23
C GLY A 216 -19.15 3.64 9.96
N ALA A 217 -19.69 4.44 10.89
CA ALA A 217 -21.01 4.17 11.45
C ALA A 217 -22.09 4.32 10.36
N PHE A 218 -23.29 3.78 10.59
CA PHE A 218 -24.40 3.84 9.63
C PHE A 218 -24.69 5.26 9.10
N SER A 219 -24.59 6.26 9.97
CA SER A 219 -24.82 7.68 9.63
C SER A 219 -23.68 8.33 8.85
N GLU A 220 -22.59 7.60 8.59
CA GLU A 220 -21.40 8.13 7.95
C GLU A 220 -21.27 7.59 6.53
N ARG A 221 -20.82 8.45 5.62
CA ARG A 221 -20.47 8.04 4.27
C ARG A 221 -18.99 7.63 4.28
N PRO A 222 -18.64 6.33 4.23
CA PRO A 222 -17.25 5.92 4.20
C PRO A 222 -16.59 6.46 2.93
N ARG A 223 -15.42 7.08 3.09
CA ARG A 223 -14.61 7.54 1.96
C ARG A 223 -14.01 6.31 1.29
N ARG A 224 -14.49 5.99 0.08
CA ARG A 224 -13.91 4.95 -0.76
C ARG A 224 -12.89 5.56 -1.69
N THR A 225 -11.75 4.89 -1.82
CA THR A 225 -10.74 5.16 -2.84
C THR A 225 -10.67 3.98 -3.80
N ALA A 226 -10.00 4.18 -4.92
CA ALA A 226 -9.65 3.13 -5.86
C ALA A 226 -8.16 3.13 -6.08
N LEU A 227 -7.61 1.93 -6.19
CA LEU A 227 -6.21 1.67 -6.45
C LEU A 227 -6.05 1.20 -7.89
N LEU A 228 -5.12 1.82 -8.60
CA LEU A 228 -4.52 1.30 -9.82
C LEU A 228 -3.12 0.82 -9.50
N ILE A 229 -2.79 -0.38 -9.94
CA ILE A 229 -1.42 -0.90 -10.00
C ILE A 229 -1.13 -1.22 -11.46
N GLY A 230 0.05 -0.83 -11.95
CA GLY A 230 0.41 -1.05 -13.34
C GLY A 230 1.89 -1.32 -13.53
N CYS A 231 2.23 -1.88 -14.68
CA CYS A 231 3.59 -2.11 -15.14
C CYS A 231 3.65 -1.95 -16.66
N ASP A 232 4.86 -1.94 -17.22
CA ASP A 232 5.05 -2.04 -18.67
C ASP A 232 4.33 -3.29 -19.21
N ILE A 233 3.68 -3.17 -20.37
CA ILE A 233 2.87 -4.26 -20.93
C ILE A 233 3.70 -5.49 -21.32
N GLY A 234 5.03 -5.32 -21.51
CA GLY A 234 5.94 -6.44 -21.78
C GLY A 234 5.94 -7.52 -20.70
N PHE A 235 5.52 -7.20 -19.47
CA PHE A 235 5.41 -8.15 -18.37
C PHE A 235 4.08 -8.93 -18.33
N ARG A 236 3.17 -8.72 -19.28
CA ARG A 236 1.82 -9.34 -19.26
C ARG A 236 1.85 -10.86 -19.12
N ASP A 237 2.84 -11.53 -19.71
CA ASP A 237 2.96 -12.99 -19.68
C ASP A 237 3.52 -13.50 -18.34
N GLU A 238 4.08 -12.64 -17.50
CA GLU A 238 4.51 -12.99 -16.15
C GLU A 238 3.39 -12.87 -15.12
N ILE A 239 2.33 -12.12 -15.45
CA ILE A 239 1.28 -11.69 -14.52
C ILE A 239 -0.04 -12.37 -14.85
N VAL A 240 -0.73 -12.91 -13.85
CA VAL A 240 -2.01 -13.63 -14.03
C VAL A 240 -3.06 -12.79 -14.76
N TYR A 241 -3.08 -11.48 -14.47
CA TYR A 241 -4.01 -10.52 -15.06
C TYR A 241 -3.80 -10.30 -16.56
N GLY A 242 -2.61 -10.59 -17.09
CA GLY A 242 -2.35 -10.50 -18.54
C GLY A 242 -3.28 -11.40 -19.36
N GLY A 243 -3.75 -12.52 -18.79
CA GLY A 243 -4.73 -13.41 -19.44
C GLY A 243 -6.15 -12.83 -19.58
N ALA A 244 -6.46 -11.71 -18.92
CA ALA A 244 -7.73 -11.01 -19.07
C ALA A 244 -7.72 -9.99 -20.21
N LEU A 245 -6.54 -9.66 -20.76
CA LEU A 245 -6.44 -8.80 -21.93
C LEU A 245 -6.96 -9.54 -23.16
N PRO A 246 -7.64 -8.86 -24.10
CA PRO A 246 -7.97 -9.45 -25.38
C PRO A 246 -6.66 -9.91 -26.04
N GLY A 247 -6.63 -11.17 -26.48
CA GLY A 247 -5.45 -11.69 -27.19
C GLY A 247 -5.15 -10.80 -28.38
N THR A 248 -3.90 -10.37 -28.52
CA THR A 248 -3.43 -9.82 -29.80
C THR A 248 -3.68 -10.90 -30.84
N ALA A 249 -4.74 -10.76 -31.62
CA ALA A 249 -4.95 -11.59 -32.79
C ALA A 249 -3.65 -11.50 -33.60
N SER A 250 -2.96 -12.63 -33.72
CA SER A 250 -1.86 -12.79 -34.66
C SER A 250 -2.49 -12.68 -36.05
N GLY A 251 -2.44 -11.47 -36.60
CA GLY A 251 -2.65 -11.23 -38.03
C GLY A 251 -1.34 -11.37 -38.77
#